data_AF-A0A4Z0JB51-F1
#
_entry.id   AF-A0A4Z0JB51-F1
#
_cell.length_a   1.000
_cell.length_b   1.000
_cell.length_c   1.000
_cell.angle_alpha   90.00
_cell.angle_beta   90.00
_cell.angle_gamma   90.00
#
_symmetry.space_group_name_H-M   'P 1'
#
loop_
_entity.id
_entity.type
_entity.pdbx_description
1 polymer ?
#
loop_
_entity_poly.entity_id
_entity_poly.type
_entity_poly.pdbx_seq_one_letter_code
_entity_poly.pdbx_strand_id
1 'polypeptide(L)'
;MEVGTQHNWWYNQLFTNWKKFEVIYVSILILLQVVVYVIVPDSVIGMVSGVGGVLCLVYGMKGRKISFIFGFIQCVAMTYVAWISHAYGSFAMDIIYVISQPIGWYMWGHDEATRSFKKTTRNWIFAAAFVAWALGWLVLSLLHGQLPYFDSVNFVVSLIAQLLYIMKFKENWSLWIVVNVVNVLYWSILTFQILTGATNVGTLGANLSQVALQIALLFNAVYANKVWASGEADNEGGAGQSAAK
;
A
#
# COMPACT_ATOMS: atom_id res chain seq x y z
N MET A 1 7.29 38.26 -18.90
CA MET A 1 6.23 37.85 -17.96
C MET A 1 5.65 36.55 -18.51
N GLU A 2 6.19 35.40 -18.11
CA GLU A 2 5.59 34.11 -18.48
C GLU A 2 4.27 34.00 -17.74
N VAL A 3 3.18 33.98 -18.50
CA VAL A 3 1.84 33.65 -17.98
C VAL A 3 1.88 32.16 -17.66
N GLY A 4 2.32 31.82 -16.45
CA GLY A 4 2.24 30.45 -15.95
C GLY A 4 0.78 30.02 -15.95
N THR A 5 0.45 28.99 -16.73
CA THR A 5 -0.88 28.39 -16.76
C THR A 5 -1.24 27.93 -15.35
N GLN A 6 -2.21 28.60 -14.71
CA GLN A 6 -2.73 28.15 -13.42
C GLN A 6 -3.54 26.88 -13.64
N HIS A 7 -2.94 25.74 -13.32
CA HIS A 7 -3.59 24.45 -13.35
C HIS A 7 -4.43 24.24 -12.09
N ASN A 8 -5.56 23.54 -12.22
CA ASN A 8 -6.41 23.22 -11.08
C ASN A 8 -5.74 22.17 -10.15
N TRP A 9 -6.24 22.05 -8.92
CA TRP A 9 -5.68 21.14 -7.91
C TRP A 9 -5.58 19.68 -8.39
N TRP A 10 -6.59 19.20 -9.11
CA TRP A 10 -6.61 17.83 -9.67
C TRP A 10 -5.49 17.60 -10.67
N TYR A 11 -5.28 18.53 -11.59
CA TYR A 11 -4.21 18.45 -12.57
C TYR A 11 -2.84 18.45 -11.89
N ASN A 12 -2.68 19.32 -10.90
CA ASN A 12 -1.45 19.41 -10.11
C ASN A 12 -1.14 18.07 -9.44
N GLN A 13 -2.10 17.49 -8.73
CA GLN A 13 -1.92 16.22 -8.05
C GLN A 13 -1.68 15.03 -9.01
N LEU A 14 -2.35 15.01 -10.16
CA LEU A 14 -2.30 13.86 -11.06
C LEU A 14 -1.11 13.90 -12.02
N PHE A 15 -0.75 15.05 -12.57
CA PHE A 15 0.05 15.12 -13.81
C PHE A 15 1.32 15.97 -13.75
N THR A 16 1.56 16.73 -12.68
CA THR A 16 2.80 17.53 -12.59
C THR A 16 3.99 16.69 -12.11
N ASN A 17 5.23 17.18 -12.28
CA ASN A 17 6.46 16.65 -11.67
C ASN A 17 6.65 15.12 -11.78
N TRP A 18 6.39 14.56 -12.96
CA TRP A 18 6.65 13.14 -13.24
C TRP A 18 7.97 12.93 -13.95
N LYS A 19 8.77 11.98 -13.47
CA LYS A 19 9.96 11.52 -14.19
C LYS A 19 9.54 10.55 -15.28
N LYS A 20 10.24 10.56 -16.43
CA LYS A 20 9.96 9.62 -17.54
C LYS A 20 9.93 8.16 -17.08
N PHE A 21 10.87 7.79 -16.21
CA PHE A 21 10.92 6.46 -15.60
C PHE A 21 9.65 6.13 -14.80
N GLU A 22 9.15 7.06 -13.99
CA GLU A 22 7.98 6.85 -13.15
C GLU A 22 6.69 6.67 -13.94
N VAL A 23 6.56 7.39 -15.07
CA VAL A 23 5.43 7.23 -16.00
C VAL A 23 5.44 5.83 -16.62
N ILE A 24 6.59 5.41 -17.16
CA ILE A 24 6.74 4.07 -17.75
C ILE A 24 6.45 3.00 -16.68
N TYR A 25 7.02 3.18 -15.49
CA TYR A 25 6.85 2.31 -14.35
C TYR A 25 5.39 2.15 -13.94
N VAL A 26 4.66 3.24 -13.68
CA VAL A 26 3.24 3.15 -13.28
C VAL A 26 2.37 2.56 -14.39
N SER A 27 2.66 2.88 -15.66
CA SER A 27 1.96 2.29 -16.80
C SER A 27 2.15 0.77 -16.88
N ILE A 28 3.37 0.27 -16.65
CA ILE A 28 3.65 -1.17 -16.62
C ILE A 28 2.91 -1.84 -15.46
N LEU A 29 2.91 -1.22 -14.27
CA LEU A 29 2.23 -1.80 -13.10
C LEU A 29 0.70 -1.86 -13.28
N ILE A 30 0.09 -0.82 -13.86
CA ILE A 30 -1.34 -0.84 -14.19
C ILE A 30 -1.63 -1.88 -15.27
N LEU A 31 -0.80 -1.94 -16.31
CA LEU A 31 -0.95 -2.93 -17.39
C LEU A 31 -0.88 -4.35 -16.83
N LEU A 32 0.02 -4.62 -15.88
CA LEU A 32 0.11 -5.92 -15.20
C LEU A 32 -1.23 -6.31 -14.55
N GLN A 33 -1.90 -5.39 -13.86
CA GLN A 33 -3.21 -5.66 -13.23
C GLN A 33 -4.29 -5.99 -14.27
N VAL A 34 -4.30 -5.25 -15.39
CA VAL A 34 -5.25 -5.49 -16.48
C VAL A 34 -4.96 -6.82 -17.17
N VAL A 35 -3.70 -7.16 -17.42
CA VAL A 35 -3.31 -8.43 -18.06
C VAL A 35 -3.73 -9.62 -17.19
N VAL A 36 -3.52 -9.55 -15.88
CA VAL A 36 -3.97 -10.61 -14.95
C VAL A 36 -5.49 -10.80 -15.06
N TYR A 37 -6.25 -9.71 -15.06
CA TYR A 37 -7.70 -9.78 -15.23
C TYR A 37 -8.13 -10.35 -16.60
N VAL A 38 -7.45 -9.99 -17.69
CA VAL A 38 -7.78 -10.51 -19.03
C VAL A 38 -7.50 -12.02 -19.13
N ILE A 39 -6.46 -12.52 -18.46
CA ILE A 39 -6.15 -13.97 -18.43
C ILE A 39 -7.15 -14.72 -17.55
N VAL A 40 -7.53 -14.16 -16.39
CA VAL A 40 -8.46 -14.76 -15.44
C VAL A 40 -9.56 -13.75 -15.06
N PRO A 41 -10.60 -13.58 -15.91
CA PRO A 41 -11.62 -12.54 -15.74
C PRO A 41 -12.70 -12.93 -14.74
N ASP A 42 -12.33 -13.57 -13.63
CA ASP A 42 -13.26 -14.04 -12.60
C ASP A 42 -13.51 -13.00 -11.49
N SER A 43 -12.71 -11.92 -11.44
CA SER A 43 -12.76 -10.92 -10.36
C SER A 43 -12.43 -9.50 -10.81
N VAL A 44 -13.45 -8.77 -11.25
CA VAL A 44 -13.36 -7.32 -11.52
C VAL A 44 -12.90 -6.55 -10.28
N ILE A 45 -13.39 -6.95 -9.09
CA ILE A 45 -13.05 -6.30 -7.83
C ILE A 45 -11.58 -6.50 -7.49
N GLY A 46 -11.01 -7.68 -7.80
CA GLY A 46 -9.58 -7.94 -7.70
C GLY A 46 -8.74 -6.98 -8.57
N MET A 47 -9.16 -6.77 -9.82
CA MET A 47 -8.51 -5.81 -10.72
C MET A 47 -8.63 -4.36 -10.21
N VAL A 48 -9.81 -3.93 -9.75
CA VAL A 48 -10.03 -2.58 -9.20
C VAL A 48 -9.16 -2.34 -7.97
N SER A 49 -9.07 -3.33 -7.07
CA SER A 49 -8.14 -3.32 -5.95
C SER A 49 -6.69 -3.16 -6.43
N GLY A 50 -6.27 -3.96 -7.40
CA GLY A 50 -4.93 -3.91 -7.99
C GLY A 50 -4.56 -2.53 -8.52
N VAL A 51 -5.41 -1.97 -9.38
CA VAL A 51 -5.19 -0.65 -9.98
C VAL A 51 -5.21 0.46 -8.92
N GLY A 52 -6.19 0.43 -8.01
CA GLY A 52 -6.29 1.39 -6.91
C GLY A 52 -5.05 1.36 -6.01
N GLY A 53 -4.54 0.17 -5.69
CA GLY A 53 -3.37 -0.01 -4.83
C GLY A 53 -2.07 0.47 -5.49
N VAL A 54 -1.89 0.19 -6.78
CA VAL A 54 -0.75 0.72 -7.56
C VAL A 54 -0.79 2.25 -7.55
N LEU A 55 -1.93 2.87 -7.88
CA LEU A 55 -2.06 4.32 -7.90
C LEU A 55 -1.85 4.94 -6.51
N CYS A 56 -2.47 4.36 -5.48
CA CYS A 56 -2.29 4.76 -4.08
C CYS A 56 -0.81 4.86 -3.72
N LEU A 57 -0.04 3.80 -3.97
CA LEU A 57 1.36 3.76 -3.58
C LEU A 57 2.27 4.63 -4.43
N VAL A 58 2.04 4.73 -5.75
CA VAL A 58 2.87 5.59 -6.59
C VAL A 58 2.67 7.07 -6.20
N TYR A 59 1.42 7.48 -5.95
CA TYR A 59 1.16 8.83 -5.46
C TYR A 59 1.66 9.05 -4.03
N GLY A 60 1.54 8.04 -3.17
CA GLY A 60 2.04 8.08 -1.79
C GLY A 60 3.55 8.20 -1.71
N MET A 61 4.27 7.47 -2.56
CA MET A 61 5.71 7.60 -2.76
C MET A 61 6.10 9.04 -3.10
N LYS A 62 5.34 9.69 -3.98
CA LYS A 62 5.59 11.08 -4.36
C LYS A 62 5.08 12.09 -3.32
N GLY A 63 4.58 11.64 -2.17
CA GLY A 63 4.07 12.51 -1.10
C GLY A 63 2.73 13.19 -1.43
N ARG A 64 1.98 12.71 -2.43
CA ARG A 64 0.76 13.38 -2.91
C ARG A 64 -0.49 12.96 -2.18
N LYS A 65 -1.30 13.95 -1.82
CA LYS A 65 -2.56 13.79 -1.07
C LYS A 65 -3.58 12.92 -1.80
N ILE A 66 -3.58 12.94 -3.14
CA ILE A 66 -4.47 12.09 -3.95
C ILE A 66 -4.28 10.58 -3.72
N SER A 67 -3.14 10.17 -3.16
CA SER A 67 -2.88 8.80 -2.72
C SER A 67 -4.03 8.24 -1.89
N PHE A 68 -4.58 9.01 -0.94
CA PHE A 68 -5.64 8.54 -0.04
C PHE A 68 -6.98 8.27 -0.74
N ILE A 69 -7.26 8.93 -1.87
CA ILE A 69 -8.47 8.65 -2.66
C ILE A 69 -8.34 7.27 -3.30
N PHE A 70 -7.20 7.00 -3.96
CA PHE A 70 -6.93 5.70 -4.55
C PHE A 70 -6.78 4.60 -3.49
N GLY A 71 -6.19 4.93 -2.34
CA GLY A 71 -6.11 4.04 -1.18
C GLY A 71 -7.47 3.69 -0.63
N PHE A 72 -8.42 4.62 -0.58
CA PHE A 72 -9.78 4.32 -0.14
C PHE A 72 -10.49 3.34 -1.09
N ILE A 73 -10.38 3.57 -2.40
CA ILE A 73 -10.93 2.66 -3.42
C ILE A 73 -10.31 1.26 -3.27
N GLN A 74 -8.97 1.20 -3.15
CA GLN A 74 -8.25 -0.05 -2.96
C GLN A 74 -8.71 -0.78 -1.70
N CYS A 75 -8.70 -0.14 -0.53
CA CYS A 75 -8.99 -0.81 0.74
C CYS A 75 -10.44 -1.29 0.82
N VAL A 76 -11.40 -0.55 0.24
CA VAL A 76 -12.79 -1.03 0.14
C VAL A 76 -12.88 -2.28 -0.74
N ALA A 77 -12.25 -2.27 -1.92
CA ALA A 77 -12.21 -3.44 -2.80
C ALA A 77 -11.49 -4.63 -2.13
N MET A 78 -10.40 -4.36 -1.43
CA MET A 78 -9.62 -5.37 -0.71
C MET A 78 -10.36 -5.99 0.47
N THR A 79 -11.12 -5.17 1.21
CA THR A 79 -11.98 -5.68 2.29
C THR A 79 -12.92 -6.76 1.75
N TYR A 80 -13.51 -6.54 0.57
CA TYR A 80 -14.37 -7.54 -0.08
C TYR A 80 -13.59 -8.80 -0.52
N VAL A 81 -12.44 -8.62 -1.19
CA VAL A 81 -11.59 -9.74 -1.64
C VAL A 81 -11.11 -10.60 -0.46
N ALA A 82 -10.69 -9.97 0.63
CA ALA A 82 -10.26 -10.64 1.84
C ALA A 82 -11.40 -11.41 2.51
N TRP A 83 -12.61 -10.83 2.52
CA TRP A 83 -13.81 -11.50 3.04
C TRP A 83 -14.13 -12.79 2.28
N ILE A 84 -14.25 -12.74 0.95
CA ILE A 84 -14.60 -13.92 0.14
C ILE A 84 -13.51 -15.00 0.13
N SER A 85 -12.26 -14.61 0.43
CA SER A 85 -11.11 -15.51 0.52
C SER A 85 -10.88 -16.04 1.95
N HIS A 86 -11.75 -15.68 2.90
CA HIS A 86 -11.60 -15.97 4.33
C HIS A 86 -10.24 -15.54 4.91
N ALA A 87 -9.63 -14.51 4.34
CA ALA A 87 -8.38 -13.91 4.80
C ALA A 87 -8.68 -12.90 5.92
N TYR A 88 -9.08 -13.39 7.10
CA TYR A 88 -9.60 -12.56 8.19
C TYR A 88 -8.61 -11.51 8.72
N GLY A 89 -7.31 -11.82 8.74
CA GLY A 89 -6.28 -10.87 9.14
C GLY A 89 -6.20 -9.67 8.19
N SER A 90 -6.16 -9.94 6.88
CA SER A 90 -6.21 -8.90 5.85
C SER A 90 -7.53 -8.12 5.90
N PHE A 91 -8.66 -8.81 6.08
CA PHE A 91 -9.98 -8.17 6.19
C PHE A 91 -10.04 -7.15 7.33
N ALA A 92 -9.62 -7.53 8.53
CA ALA A 92 -9.61 -6.62 9.68
C ALA A 92 -8.66 -5.43 9.46
N MET A 93 -7.49 -5.68 8.85
CA MET A 93 -6.53 -4.64 8.54
C MET A 93 -7.05 -3.65 7.48
N ASP A 94 -7.73 -4.13 6.44
CA ASP A 94 -8.28 -3.28 5.38
C ASP A 94 -9.39 -2.37 5.91
N ILE A 95 -10.19 -2.82 6.89
CA ILE A 95 -11.16 -1.95 7.59
C ILE A 95 -10.43 -0.81 8.30
N ILE A 96 -9.33 -1.12 9.01
CA ILE A 96 -8.50 -0.09 9.66
C ILE A 96 -7.96 0.87 8.59
N TYR A 97 -7.52 0.36 7.45
CA TYR A 97 -7.05 1.20 6.36
C TYR A 97 -8.12 2.11 5.81
N VAL A 98 -9.34 1.63 5.57
CA VAL A 98 -10.49 2.43 5.14
C VAL A 98 -10.71 3.62 6.07
N ILE A 99 -10.71 3.39 7.39
CA ILE A 99 -10.86 4.45 8.41
C ILE A 99 -9.66 5.41 8.39
N SER A 100 -8.47 4.90 8.11
CA SER A 100 -7.25 5.67 8.13
C SER A 100 -7.09 6.61 6.92
N GLN A 101 -7.72 6.32 5.77
CA GLN A 101 -7.55 7.14 4.56
C GLN A 101 -8.05 8.59 4.74
N PRO A 102 -9.27 8.85 5.30
CA PRO A 102 -9.71 10.21 5.61
C PRO A 102 -8.80 10.94 6.60
N ILE A 103 -8.28 10.23 7.60
CA ILE A 103 -7.35 10.79 8.60
C ILE A 103 -6.05 11.22 7.92
N GLY A 104 -5.47 10.35 7.09
CA GLY A 104 -4.27 10.65 6.33
C GLY A 104 -4.47 11.82 5.36
N TRP A 105 -5.60 11.86 4.66
CA TRP A 105 -5.98 13.00 3.83
C TRP A 105 -5.99 14.31 4.64
N TYR A 106 -6.60 14.32 5.82
CA TYR A 106 -6.62 15.51 6.66
C TYR A 106 -5.20 15.92 7.12
N MET A 107 -4.41 14.98 7.63
CA MET A 107 -3.08 15.24 8.18
C MET A 107 -2.08 15.73 7.12
N TRP A 108 -2.07 15.10 5.95
CA TRP A 108 -1.19 15.50 4.85
C TRP A 108 -1.58 16.82 4.19
N GLY A 109 -2.78 17.33 4.48
CA GLY A 109 -3.19 18.67 4.07
C GLY A 109 -2.60 19.80 4.92
N HIS A 110 -2.04 19.49 6.09
CA HIS A 110 -1.55 20.48 7.06
C HIS A 110 -0.04 20.40 7.30
N ASP A 111 0.60 19.30 6.90
CA ASP A 111 2.04 19.10 7.05
C ASP A 111 2.62 18.58 5.74
N GLU A 112 3.51 19.37 5.14
CA GLU A 112 4.11 19.06 3.86
C GLU A 112 5.38 18.22 3.99
N ALA A 113 6.09 18.30 5.11
CA ALA A 113 7.43 17.73 5.24
C ALA A 113 7.45 16.30 5.77
N THR A 114 8.28 15.46 5.17
CA THR A 114 8.61 14.13 5.68
C THR A 114 9.42 14.24 6.98
N ARG A 115 9.14 13.32 7.90
CA ARG A 115 9.74 13.24 9.22
C ARG A 115 10.68 12.03 9.27
N SER A 116 11.64 12.05 10.19
CA SER A 116 12.49 10.88 10.44
C SER A 116 12.86 10.73 11.90
N PHE A 117 13.00 9.48 12.33
CA PHE A 117 13.44 9.18 13.68
C PHE A 117 14.95 9.31 13.85
N LYS A 118 15.38 9.62 15.08
CA LYS A 118 16.77 9.39 15.51
C LYS A 118 17.08 7.89 15.42
N LYS A 119 18.33 7.54 15.09
CA LYS A 119 18.78 6.14 14.90
C LYS A 119 18.38 5.22 16.07
N THR A 120 18.50 5.69 17.31
CA THR A 120 18.13 4.93 18.51
C THR A 120 16.63 4.65 18.59
N THR A 121 15.78 5.67 18.37
CA THR A 121 14.32 5.53 18.35
C THR A 121 13.87 4.61 17.23
N ARG A 122 14.49 4.73 16.05
CA ARG A 122 14.25 3.83 14.93
C ARG A 122 14.48 2.37 15.34
N ASN A 123 15.66 2.06 15.88
CA ASN A 123 15.99 0.69 16.29
C ASN A 123 14.98 0.13 17.31
N TRP A 124 14.54 0.95 18.27
CA TRP A 124 13.51 0.56 19.23
C TRP A 124 12.14 0.32 18.60
N ILE A 125 11.73 1.12 17.62
CA ILE A 125 10.47 0.89 16.89
C ILE A 125 10.54 -0.42 16.12
N PHE A 126 11.64 -0.72 15.43
CA PHE A 126 11.80 -2.01 14.74
C PHE A 126 11.85 -3.19 15.72
N ALA A 127 12.53 -3.04 16.85
CA ALA A 127 12.55 -4.06 17.89
C ALA A 127 11.14 -4.27 18.50
N ALA A 128 10.42 -3.19 18.78
CA ALA A 128 9.05 -3.25 19.29
C ALA A 128 8.09 -3.87 18.26
N ALA A 129 8.22 -3.53 16.98
CA ALA A 129 7.44 -4.14 15.91
C ALA A 129 7.70 -5.66 15.80
N PHE A 130 8.97 -6.07 15.93
CA PHE A 130 9.35 -7.49 15.96
C PHE A 130 8.78 -8.23 17.17
N VAL A 131 8.86 -7.64 18.37
CA VAL A 131 8.29 -8.23 19.59
C VAL A 131 6.77 -8.29 19.51
N ALA A 132 6.12 -7.22 19.06
CA ALA A 132 4.67 -7.18 18.90
C ALA A 132 4.18 -8.21 17.87
N TRP A 133 4.93 -8.41 16.79
CA TRP A 133 4.68 -9.50 15.85
C TRP A 133 4.81 -10.88 16.52
N ALA A 134 5.89 -11.14 17.25
CA ALA A 134 6.10 -12.43 17.93
C ALA A 134 4.97 -12.74 18.93
N LEU A 135 4.50 -11.73 19.67
CA LEU A 135 3.36 -11.85 20.57
C LEU A 135 2.04 -12.08 19.83
N GLY A 136 1.81 -11.34 18.74
CA GLY A 136 0.62 -11.51 17.89
C GLY A 136 0.56 -12.91 17.30
N TRP A 137 1.69 -13.47 16.87
CA TRP A 137 1.78 -14.85 16.39
C TRP A 137 1.40 -15.84 17.48
N LEU A 138 1.93 -15.68 18.70
CA LEU A 138 1.61 -16.57 19.82
C LEU A 138 0.10 -16.59 20.08
N VAL A 139 -0.56 -15.43 20.11
CA VAL A 139 -2.01 -15.32 20.29
C VAL A 139 -2.78 -15.96 19.12
N LEU A 140 -2.40 -15.66 17.87
CA LEU A 140 -3.08 -16.18 16.68
C LEU A 140 -2.89 -17.69 16.50
N SER A 141 -1.76 -18.26 16.96
CA SER A 141 -1.51 -19.70 16.93
C SER A 141 -2.50 -20.48 17.81
N LEU A 142 -3.08 -19.84 18.83
CA LEU A 142 -4.11 -20.41 19.70
C LEU A 142 -5.52 -20.36 19.08
N LEU A 143 -5.69 -19.63 17.97
CA LEU A 143 -7.00 -19.40 17.33
C LEU A 143 -7.26 -20.28 16.09
N HIS A 144 -6.39 -21.27 15.80
CA HIS A 144 -6.53 -22.22 14.69
C HIS A 144 -6.72 -21.58 13.29
N GLY A 145 -6.20 -20.37 13.05
CA GLY A 145 -6.19 -19.76 11.72
C GLY A 145 -5.34 -20.57 10.72
N GLN A 146 -5.64 -20.48 9.41
CA GLN A 146 -4.90 -21.25 8.40
C GLN A 146 -3.41 -20.89 8.33
N LEU A 147 -3.05 -19.61 8.52
CA LEU A 147 -1.66 -19.12 8.43
C LEU A 147 -1.35 -18.06 9.52
N PRO A 148 -1.36 -18.44 10.82
CA PRO A 148 -1.34 -17.49 11.94
C PRO A 148 -0.10 -16.58 11.98
N TYR A 149 1.02 -17.07 11.45
CA TYR A 149 2.28 -16.35 11.38
C TYR A 149 2.25 -15.21 10.36
N PHE A 150 1.66 -15.43 9.19
CA PHE A 150 1.49 -14.39 8.17
C PHE A 150 0.42 -13.39 8.58
N ASP A 151 -0.69 -13.85 9.15
CA ASP A 151 -1.77 -12.99 9.62
C ASP A 151 -1.29 -12.01 10.70
N SER A 152 -0.42 -12.44 11.60
CA SER A 152 0.14 -11.56 12.63
C SER A 152 1.01 -10.44 12.06
N VAL A 153 1.87 -10.74 11.07
CA VAL A 153 2.66 -9.70 10.39
C VAL A 153 1.74 -8.70 9.72
N ASN A 154 0.77 -9.23 8.96
CA ASN A 154 -0.19 -8.45 8.17
C ASN A 154 -1.08 -7.56 9.01
N PHE A 155 -1.25 -7.84 10.30
CA PHE A 155 -1.98 -6.98 11.20
C PHE A 155 -1.05 -6.01 11.95
N VAL A 156 -0.06 -6.53 12.68
CA VAL A 156 0.73 -5.73 13.62
C VAL A 156 1.71 -4.80 12.90
N VAL A 157 2.50 -5.34 11.96
CA VAL A 157 3.54 -4.55 11.28
C VAL A 157 2.89 -3.53 10.34
N SER A 158 1.83 -3.95 9.65
CA SER A 158 0.94 -3.13 8.85
C SER A 158 0.34 -1.94 9.61
N LEU A 159 -0.16 -2.16 10.83
CA LEU A 159 -0.72 -1.09 11.66
C LEU A 159 0.34 -0.04 11.99
N ILE A 160 1.54 -0.48 12.39
CA ILE A 160 2.66 0.43 12.68
C ILE A 160 3.08 1.17 11.39
N ALA A 161 3.21 0.46 10.26
CA ALA A 161 3.56 1.03 8.98
C ALA A 161 2.59 2.13 8.55
N GLN A 162 1.29 1.87 8.70
CA GLN A 162 0.23 2.83 8.33
C GLN A 162 0.21 4.06 9.23
N LEU A 163 0.38 3.88 10.55
CA LEU A 163 0.49 5.00 11.48
C LEU A 163 1.68 5.89 11.13
N LEU A 164 2.85 5.28 10.87
CA LEU A 164 4.04 6.01 10.43
C LEU A 164 3.83 6.72 9.08
N TYR A 165 3.14 6.07 8.14
CA TYR A 165 2.82 6.65 6.83
C TYR A 165 1.95 7.90 6.94
N ILE A 166 0.85 7.83 7.70
CA ILE A 166 -0.05 8.96 7.93
C ILE A 166 0.67 10.13 8.63
N MET A 167 1.60 9.81 9.53
CA MET A 167 2.46 10.80 10.19
C MET A 167 3.68 11.25 9.36
N LYS A 168 3.79 10.81 8.10
CA LYS A 168 4.89 11.13 7.18
C LYS A 168 6.30 10.73 7.67
N PHE A 169 6.43 9.70 8.49
CA PHE A 169 7.76 9.18 8.87
C PHE A 169 8.36 8.32 7.76
N LYS A 170 9.55 8.64 7.26
CA LYS A 170 10.21 7.90 6.16
C LYS A 170 10.47 6.43 6.44
N GLU A 171 10.61 6.06 7.72
CA GLU A 171 10.79 4.68 8.15
C GLU A 171 9.59 3.76 7.83
N ASN A 172 8.42 4.32 7.50
CA ASN A 172 7.23 3.56 7.12
C ASN A 172 7.51 2.59 5.95
N TRP A 173 8.27 3.03 4.93
CA TRP A 173 8.52 2.24 3.73
C TRP A 173 9.33 0.97 4.00
N SER A 174 10.22 1.01 5.00
CA SER A 174 10.96 -0.18 5.43
C SER A 174 10.04 -1.23 6.04
N LEU A 175 9.00 -0.83 6.76
CA LEU A 175 7.98 -1.75 7.29
C LEU A 175 7.10 -2.28 6.16
N TRP A 176 6.73 -1.42 5.19
CA TRP A 176 5.98 -1.85 4.01
C TRP A 176 6.72 -2.88 3.15
N ILE A 177 8.06 -2.80 3.03
CA ILE A 177 8.85 -3.85 2.37
C ILE A 177 8.61 -5.21 3.04
N VAL A 178 8.66 -5.28 4.38
CA VAL A 178 8.43 -6.52 5.13
C VAL A 178 7.01 -7.04 4.92
N VAL A 179 6.02 -6.16 5.04
CA VAL A 179 4.60 -6.49 4.83
C VAL A 179 4.36 -7.01 3.42
N ASN A 180 4.91 -6.36 2.40
CA ASN A 180 4.70 -6.75 1.00
C ASN A 180 5.36 -8.10 0.68
N VAL A 181 6.56 -8.39 1.21
CA VAL A 181 7.18 -9.72 1.06
C VAL A 181 6.29 -10.82 1.64
N VAL A 182 5.76 -10.58 2.84
CA VAL A 182 4.85 -11.54 3.49
C VAL A 182 3.56 -11.72 2.69
N ASN A 183 2.97 -10.63 2.18
CA ASN A 183 1.76 -10.72 1.37
C ASN A 183 1.99 -11.44 0.03
N VAL A 184 3.14 -11.24 -0.64
CA VAL A 184 3.48 -12.01 -1.84
C VAL A 184 3.43 -13.51 -1.54
N LEU A 185 4.05 -13.95 -0.44
CA LEU A 185 4.03 -15.36 -0.03
C LEU A 185 2.61 -15.84 0.30
N TYR A 186 1.87 -15.06 1.10
CA TYR A 186 0.51 -15.39 1.52
C TYR A 186 -0.42 -15.64 0.33
N TRP A 187 -0.52 -14.68 -0.58
CA TRP A 187 -1.40 -14.77 -1.75
C TRP A 187 -0.92 -15.82 -2.77
N SER A 188 0.39 -16.08 -2.84
CA SER A 188 0.93 -17.16 -3.68
C SER A 188 0.53 -18.54 -3.16
N ILE A 189 0.55 -18.74 -1.84
CA ILE A 189 0.11 -19.98 -1.21
C ILE A 189 -1.39 -20.21 -1.46
N LEU A 190 -2.23 -19.19 -1.28
CA LEU A 190 -3.66 -19.30 -1.58
C LEU A 190 -3.92 -19.58 -3.07
N THR A 191 -3.17 -18.95 -3.97
CA THR A 191 -3.22 -19.25 -5.41
C THR A 191 -2.90 -20.72 -5.68
N PHE A 192 -1.81 -21.23 -5.09
CA PHE A 192 -1.40 -22.62 -5.27
C PHE A 192 -2.45 -23.60 -4.73
N GLN A 193 -3.03 -23.35 -3.56
CA GLN A 193 -4.08 -24.20 -2.99
C GLN A 193 -5.32 -24.29 -3.88
N ILE A 194 -5.72 -23.20 -4.54
CA ILE A 194 -6.80 -23.23 -5.53
C ILE A 194 -6.40 -24.06 -6.75
N LEU A 195 -5.20 -23.85 -7.29
CA LEU A 195 -4.72 -24.58 -8.48
C LEU A 195 -4.61 -26.09 -8.25
N THR A 196 -4.28 -26.53 -7.03
CA THR A 196 -4.21 -27.96 -6.69
C THR A 196 -5.55 -28.54 -6.22
N GLY A 197 -6.61 -27.74 -6.12
CA GLY A 197 -7.90 -28.16 -5.57
C GLY A 197 -7.89 -28.44 -4.06
N ALA A 198 -6.87 -27.95 -3.34
CA ALA A 198 -6.77 -28.10 -1.88
C ALA A 198 -7.77 -27.18 -1.14
N THR A 199 -8.26 -26.13 -1.80
CA THR A 199 -9.31 -25.25 -1.29
C THR A 199 -10.19 -24.75 -2.44
N ASN A 200 -11.46 -24.49 -2.14
CA ASN A 200 -12.41 -23.83 -3.05
C ASN A 200 -12.82 -22.45 -2.52
N VAL A 201 -12.04 -21.88 -1.61
CA VAL A 201 -12.30 -20.59 -0.97
C VAL A 201 -11.60 -19.48 -1.76
N GLY A 202 -12.34 -18.41 -2.07
CA GLY A 202 -11.87 -17.31 -2.94
C GLY A 202 -11.93 -17.63 -4.44
N THR A 203 -11.34 -16.77 -5.27
CA THR A 203 -11.24 -16.99 -6.73
C THR A 203 -9.78 -16.92 -7.17
N LEU A 204 -9.46 -17.62 -8.28
CA LEU A 204 -8.11 -17.67 -8.80
C LEU A 204 -7.64 -16.29 -9.26
N GLY A 205 -8.47 -15.57 -10.02
CA GLY A 205 -8.13 -14.25 -10.54
C GLY A 205 -7.99 -13.20 -9.43
N ALA A 206 -8.78 -13.29 -8.35
CA ALA A 206 -8.59 -12.43 -7.18
C ALA A 206 -7.21 -12.66 -6.54
N ASN A 207 -6.84 -13.91 -6.28
CA ASN A 207 -5.55 -14.24 -5.67
C ASN A 207 -4.37 -13.85 -6.56
N LEU A 208 -4.44 -14.12 -7.87
CA LEU A 208 -3.41 -13.72 -8.82
C LEU A 208 -3.27 -12.19 -8.92
N SER A 209 -4.39 -11.46 -8.89
CA SER A 209 -4.36 -9.99 -8.86
C SER A 209 -3.64 -9.50 -7.60
N GLN A 210 -3.87 -10.16 -6.45
CA GLN A 210 -3.15 -9.83 -5.22
C GLN A 210 -1.66 -10.15 -5.30
N VAL A 211 -1.26 -11.31 -5.83
CA VAL A 211 0.17 -11.60 -6.03
C VAL A 211 0.82 -10.52 -6.89
N ALA A 212 0.22 -10.17 -8.03
CA ALA A 212 0.72 -9.14 -8.93
C ALA A 212 0.80 -7.77 -8.24
N LEU A 213 -0.23 -7.40 -7.49
CA LEU A 213 -0.25 -6.18 -6.70
C LEU A 213 0.89 -6.15 -5.70
N GLN A 214 1.02 -7.17 -4.84
CA GLN A 214 1.99 -7.18 -3.74
C GLN A 214 3.44 -7.16 -4.25
N ILE A 215 3.72 -7.79 -5.40
CA ILE A 215 4.99 -7.65 -6.11
C ILE A 215 5.22 -6.19 -6.53
N ALA A 216 4.22 -5.56 -7.16
CA ALA A 216 4.29 -4.15 -7.54
C ALA A 216 4.51 -3.24 -6.32
N LEU A 217 3.80 -3.47 -5.22
CA LEU A 217 3.94 -2.71 -3.99
C LEU A 217 5.33 -2.89 -3.37
N LEU A 218 5.90 -4.11 -3.43
CA LEU A 218 7.25 -4.39 -2.93
C LEU A 218 8.31 -3.58 -3.70
N PHE A 219 8.29 -3.63 -5.03
CA PHE A 219 9.17 -2.82 -5.85
C PHE A 219 8.99 -1.32 -5.57
N ASN A 220 7.74 -0.87 -5.45
CA ASN A 220 7.44 0.52 -5.12
C ASN A 220 8.01 0.93 -3.77
N ALA A 221 7.84 0.12 -2.73
CA ALA A 221 8.29 0.44 -1.38
C ALA A 221 9.81 0.61 -1.31
N VAL A 222 10.58 -0.18 -2.08
CA VAL A 222 12.03 -0.02 -2.22
C VAL A 222 12.38 1.33 -2.87
N TYR A 223 11.72 1.68 -3.98
CA TYR A 223 11.96 2.97 -4.64
C TYR A 223 11.49 4.15 -3.78
N ALA A 224 10.35 4.02 -3.10
CA ALA A 224 9.80 5.05 -2.22
C ALA A 224 10.69 5.36 -1.02
N ASN A 225 11.35 4.33 -0.47
CA ASN A 225 12.35 4.52 0.58
C ASN A 225 13.47 5.46 0.10
N LYS A 226 13.93 5.32 -1.15
CA LYS A 226 14.91 6.23 -1.75
C LYS A 226 14.34 7.64 -1.94
N VAL A 227 13.14 7.78 -2.52
CA VAL A 227 12.48 9.07 -2.80
C VAL A 227 12.23 9.86 -1.52
N TRP A 228 11.78 9.20 -0.45
CA TRP A 228 11.56 9.85 0.85
C TRP A 228 12.86 10.13 1.59
N ALA A 229 13.88 9.27 1.46
CA ALA A 229 15.19 9.52 2.05
C ALA A 229 15.94 10.70 1.42
N SER A 230 15.71 10.98 0.13
CA SER A 230 16.28 12.12 -0.57
C SER A 230 15.48 13.43 -0.41
N GLY A 231 14.32 13.40 0.24
CA GLY A 231 13.42 14.56 0.38
C GLY A 231 12.69 14.93 -0.92
N GLU A 232 12.76 14.11 -1.96
CA GLU A 232 12.05 14.36 -3.22
C GLU A 232 10.53 14.36 -3.02
N ALA A 233 10.03 13.51 -2.12
CA ALA A 233 8.61 13.43 -1.77
C ALA A 233 8.03 14.78 -1.27
N ASP A 234 8.83 15.61 -0.60
CA ASP A 234 8.39 16.92 -0.10
C ASP A 234 8.20 17.91 -1.25
N ASN A 235 9.04 17.80 -2.28
CA ASN A 235 9.02 18.69 -3.44
C ASN A 235 7.97 18.26 -4.49
N GLU A 236 7.70 16.96 -4.57
CA GLU A 236 6.74 16.38 -5.52
C GLU A 236 5.33 16.24 -4.95
N GLY A 237 5.20 16.21 -3.62
CA GLY A 237 3.96 16.00 -2.87
C GLY A 237 3.02 17.20 -2.85
N GLY A 238 3.59 18.39 -3.01
CA GLY A 238 2.89 19.67 -3.04
C GLY A 238 2.66 20.26 -4.44
N ALA A 239 2.89 19.51 -5.52
CA ALA A 239 2.60 19.88 -6.92
C ALA A 239 2.62 21.40 -7.22
N GLY A 240 3.75 22.05 -6.89
CA GLY A 240 4.02 23.47 -7.10
C GLY A 240 3.17 24.42 -6.25
N GLN A 241 3.81 25.11 -5.29
CA GLN A 241 3.40 26.41 -4.74
C GLN A 241 2.02 26.91 -5.18
N SER A 242 0.96 26.49 -4.50
CA SER A 242 -0.36 27.07 -4.70
C SER A 242 -1.10 27.23 -3.37
N ALA A 243 -0.44 27.90 -2.42
CA ALA A 243 -1.10 28.64 -1.35
C ALA A 243 -0.14 29.65 -0.73
N ALA A 244 0.47 30.53 -1.54
CA ALA A 244 0.80 31.86 -1.03
C ALA A 244 -0.51 32.66 -1.02
N LYS A 245 -1.26 32.57 0.07
CA LYS A 245 -2.29 33.54 0.45
C LYS A 245 -2.34 33.65 1.96
#